data_AF-A0A2H9RHN6-F1
#
_entry.id   AF-A0A2H9RHN6-F1
#
_cell.length_a   1.000
_cell.length_b   1.000
_cell.length_c   1.000
_cell.angle_alpha   90.00
_cell.angle_beta   90.00
_cell.angle_gamma   90.00
#
_symmetry.space_group_name_H-M   'P 1'
#
loop_
_entity.id
_entity.type
_entity.pdbx_description
1 polymer ?
#
loop_
_entity_poly.entity_id
_entity_poly.type
_entity_poly.pdbx_seq_one_letter_code
_entity_poly.pdbx_strand_id
1 'polypeptide(L)'
;EESGNEAFYKKAIIIVNETYFFRGAAKTPALILPSERAGKERKEYYNALIEKINKGEINVEYLFSLPRTEEAIIEYVRKNGKNGWEEIKKDWEELVDRCATVSLRYIEHDDFISCIIGDHHTLIGWKGGKDKRIIGITYMTNGMSFYKNLFDEIFATGSNAHLEAIQSIEEKLKKMNLI
;
A
#
# COMPACT_ATOMS: atom_id res chain seq x y z
N GLU A 1 11.39 -9.82 -20.80
CA GLU A 1 10.25 -8.94 -20.48
C GLU A 1 10.46 -8.43 -19.07
N GLU A 2 10.40 -7.11 -18.88
CA GLU A 2 10.40 -6.54 -17.53
C GLU A 2 9.15 -7.03 -16.81
N SER A 3 9.29 -7.54 -15.59
CA SER A 3 8.09 -7.99 -14.86
C SER A 3 7.17 -6.79 -14.65
N GLY A 4 5.86 -6.96 -14.82
CA GLY A 4 4.90 -5.86 -14.63
C GLY A 4 4.96 -5.20 -13.24
N ASN A 5 5.59 -5.85 -12.25
CA ASN A 5 5.86 -5.24 -10.97
C ASN A 5 7.03 -4.25 -10.99
N GLU A 6 8.15 -4.59 -11.63
CA GLU A 6 9.33 -3.72 -11.70
C GLU A 6 9.01 -2.40 -12.43
N ALA A 7 8.35 -2.50 -13.58
CA ALA A 7 7.93 -1.32 -14.34
C ALA A 7 6.98 -0.41 -13.52
N PHE A 8 6.10 -1.00 -12.71
CA PHE A 8 5.23 -0.24 -11.81
C PHE A 8 6.05 0.53 -10.78
N TYR A 9 6.98 -0.13 -10.07
CA TYR A 9 7.77 0.51 -9.02
C TYR A 9 8.72 1.59 -9.57
N LYS A 10 9.30 1.41 -10.75
CA LYS A 10 10.07 2.47 -11.43
C LYS A 10 9.25 3.73 -11.68
N LYS A 11 8.00 3.57 -12.13
CA LYS A 11 7.08 4.70 -12.30
C LYS A 11 6.63 5.30 -10.97
N ALA A 12 6.39 4.47 -9.96
CA ALA A 12 6.01 4.92 -8.62
C ALA A 12 7.11 5.79 -7.98
N ILE A 13 8.39 5.43 -8.14
CA ILE A 13 9.54 6.22 -7.65
C ILE A 13 9.53 7.63 -8.26
N ILE A 14 9.27 7.75 -9.56
CA ILE A 14 9.17 9.05 -10.24
C ILE A 14 8.07 9.90 -9.59
N ILE A 15 6.87 9.33 -9.39
CA ILE A 15 5.76 10.05 -8.76
C ILE A 15 6.12 10.51 -7.35
N VAL A 16 6.69 9.63 -6.52
CA VAL A 16 7.10 9.97 -5.14
C VAL A 16 8.07 11.14 -5.13
N ASN A 17 9.08 11.12 -6.01
CA ASN A 17 10.11 12.15 -6.04
C ASN A 17 9.57 13.51 -6.48
N GLU A 18 8.64 13.53 -7.44
CA GLU A 18 8.15 14.75 -8.09
C GLU A 18 6.92 15.38 -7.42
N THR A 19 6.30 14.70 -6.46
CA THR A 19 5.03 15.13 -5.85
C THR A 19 5.19 15.64 -4.42
N TYR A 20 4.38 16.63 -4.03
CA TYR A 20 4.15 17.04 -2.63
C TYR A 20 2.92 16.34 -2.03
N PHE A 21 2.05 15.79 -2.88
CA PHE A 21 0.86 15.07 -2.46
C PHE A 21 0.84 13.65 -3.05
N PHE A 22 0.48 12.66 -2.24
CA PHE A 22 0.47 11.26 -2.67
C PHE A 22 -0.77 10.55 -2.15
N ARG A 23 -1.53 9.94 -3.06
CA ARG A 23 -2.59 8.97 -2.74
C ARG A 23 -2.18 7.58 -3.17
N GLY A 24 -2.32 6.60 -2.28
CA GLY A 24 -2.08 5.21 -2.59
C GLY A 24 -3.25 4.32 -2.19
N ALA A 25 -3.72 3.47 -3.11
CA ALA A 25 -4.69 2.41 -2.80
C ALA A 25 -4.13 1.01 -3.07
N ALA A 26 -4.50 0.05 -2.21
CA ALA A 26 -4.12 -1.36 -2.34
C ALA A 26 -2.59 -1.59 -2.47
N LYS A 27 -1.81 -0.69 -1.85
CA LYS A 27 -0.34 -0.72 -1.79
C LYS A 27 0.21 -0.70 -0.36
N THR A 28 -0.65 -0.69 0.65
CA THR A 28 -0.25 -0.76 2.06
C THR A 28 0.64 -1.94 2.41
N PRO A 29 0.47 -3.16 1.82
CA PRO A 29 1.46 -4.22 1.98
C PRO A 29 2.90 -3.80 1.65
N ALA A 30 3.11 -2.88 0.70
CA ALA A 30 4.45 -2.38 0.37
C ALA A 30 5.09 -1.56 1.50
N LEU A 31 4.29 -1.05 2.43
CA LEU A 31 4.78 -0.28 3.58
C LEU A 31 5.05 -1.17 4.79
N ILE A 32 4.26 -2.24 4.97
CA ILE A 32 4.22 -3.00 6.23
C ILE A 32 4.69 -4.45 6.11
N LEU A 33 4.90 -4.96 4.88
CA LEU A 33 5.44 -6.30 4.66
C LEU A 33 6.92 -6.22 4.23
N PRO A 34 7.85 -6.82 4.99
CA PRO A 34 9.26 -6.90 4.60
C PRO A 34 9.49 -7.62 3.26
N SER A 35 8.63 -8.57 2.89
CA SER A 35 8.70 -9.26 1.59
C SER A 35 8.54 -8.31 0.41
N GLU A 36 7.82 -7.21 0.58
CA GLU A 36 7.70 -6.18 -0.45
C GLU A 36 8.99 -5.35 -0.58
N ARG A 37 9.95 -5.46 0.35
CA ARG A 37 11.26 -4.76 0.30
C ARG A 37 12.40 -5.63 -0.23
N ALA A 38 12.11 -6.87 -0.66
CA ALA A 38 13.13 -7.85 -1.06
C ALA A 38 13.76 -7.56 -2.45
N GLY A 39 13.01 -6.93 -3.36
CA GLY A 39 13.49 -6.56 -4.70
C GLY A 39 14.11 -5.17 -4.75
N LYS A 40 15.05 -4.93 -5.67
CA LYS A 40 15.77 -3.66 -5.82
C LYS A 40 14.81 -2.47 -5.97
N GLU A 41 13.94 -2.49 -6.99
CA GLU A 41 13.01 -1.40 -7.30
C GLU A 41 12.00 -1.17 -6.18
N ARG A 42 11.56 -2.24 -5.51
CA ARG A 42 10.59 -2.13 -4.41
C ARG A 42 11.23 -1.49 -3.18
N LYS A 43 12.47 -1.86 -2.88
CA LYS A 43 13.26 -1.25 -1.80
C LYS A 43 13.55 0.21 -2.09
N GLU A 44 13.90 0.56 -3.32
CA GLU A 44 14.11 1.94 -3.76
C GLU A 44 12.84 2.78 -3.61
N TYR A 45 11.69 2.24 -4.04
CA TYR A 45 10.38 2.87 -3.83
C TYR A 45 10.07 3.11 -2.35
N TYR A 46 10.21 2.07 -1.52
CA TYR A 46 9.97 2.18 -0.08
C TYR A 46 10.85 3.25 0.56
N ASN A 47 12.14 3.24 0.26
CA ASN A 47 13.09 4.21 0.81
C ASN A 47 12.76 5.64 0.40
N ALA A 48 12.50 5.89 -0.89
CA ALA A 48 12.16 7.22 -1.39
C ALA A 48 10.90 7.77 -0.71
N LEU A 49 9.88 6.92 -0.55
CA LEU A 49 8.63 7.32 0.08
C LEU A 49 8.80 7.61 1.58
N ILE A 50 9.40 6.69 2.32
CA ILE A 50 9.61 6.83 3.77
C ILE A 50 10.53 7.99 4.10
N GLU A 51 11.53 8.27 3.26
CA GLU A 51 12.39 9.45 3.41
C GLU A 51 11.56 10.75 3.34
N LYS A 52 10.74 10.92 2.30
CA LYS A 52 9.91 12.13 2.16
C LYS A 52 8.87 12.26 3.27
N ILE A 53 8.27 11.15 3.69
CA ILE A 53 7.32 11.13 4.81
C ILE A 53 8.01 11.62 6.09
N ASN A 54 9.17 11.05 6.44
CA ASN A 54 9.91 11.45 7.66
C ASN A 54 10.37 12.90 7.64
N LYS A 55 10.66 13.46 6.45
CA LYS A 55 11.03 14.87 6.28
C LYS A 55 9.82 15.82 6.26
N GLY A 56 8.59 15.30 6.22
CA GLY A 56 7.38 16.11 6.05
C GLY A 56 7.28 16.78 4.68
N GLU A 57 8.01 16.29 3.68
CA GLU A 57 8.04 16.84 2.31
C GLU A 57 6.87 16.36 1.44
N ILE A 58 6.04 15.46 1.99
CA ILE A 58 4.92 14.85 1.28
C ILE A 58 3.72 14.66 2.22
N ASN A 59 2.54 15.02 1.74
CA ASN A 59 1.25 14.70 2.35
C ASN A 59 0.72 13.42 1.73
N VAL A 60 0.29 12.49 2.57
CA VAL A 60 0.01 11.12 2.13
C VAL A 60 -1.38 10.68 2.57
N GLU A 61 -2.18 10.20 1.63
CA GLU A 61 -3.47 9.57 1.89
C GLU A 61 -3.40 8.10 1.44
N TYR A 62 -3.49 7.18 2.39
CA TYR A 62 -3.39 5.75 2.15
C TYR A 62 -4.70 5.04 2.46
N LEU A 63 -5.22 4.35 1.45
CA LEU A 63 -6.41 3.52 1.54
C LEU A 63 -6.04 2.05 1.35
N PHE A 64 -6.50 1.18 2.26
CA PHE A 64 -6.31 -0.25 2.08
C PHE A 64 -7.56 -1.09 2.30
N SER A 65 -7.60 -2.19 1.56
CA SER A 65 -8.58 -3.26 1.70
C SER A 65 -8.16 -4.17 2.84
N LEU A 66 -9.02 -4.29 3.87
CA LEU A 66 -8.78 -5.17 5.00
C LEU A 66 -8.65 -6.64 4.56
N PRO A 67 -9.56 -7.23 3.75
CA PRO A 67 -9.41 -8.61 3.29
C PRO A 67 -8.08 -8.89 2.60
N ARG A 68 -7.64 -8.00 1.72
CA ARG A 68 -6.41 -8.21 0.93
C ARG A 68 -5.14 -8.03 1.75
N THR A 69 -5.13 -7.03 2.63
CA THR A 69 -4.02 -6.81 3.57
C THR A 69 -3.90 -7.99 4.52
N GLU A 70 -5.03 -8.47 5.04
CA GLU A 70 -5.09 -9.65 5.92
C GLU A 70 -4.54 -10.91 5.22
N GLU A 71 -4.99 -11.22 4.00
CA GLU A 71 -4.47 -12.36 3.23
C GLU A 71 -2.95 -12.31 3.07
N ALA A 72 -2.41 -11.14 2.72
CA ALA A 72 -0.97 -10.95 2.52
C ALA A 72 -0.18 -11.12 3.83
N ILE A 73 -0.70 -10.58 4.94
CA ILE A 73 -0.12 -10.76 6.28
C ILE A 73 -0.14 -12.24 6.67
N ILE A 74 -1.28 -12.93 6.52
CA ILE A 74 -1.41 -14.35 6.84
C ILE A 74 -0.40 -15.18 6.04
N GLU A 75 -0.24 -14.91 4.74
CA GLU A 75 0.72 -15.63 3.91
C GLU A 75 2.16 -15.39 4.39
N TYR A 76 2.50 -14.14 4.73
CA TYR A 76 3.82 -13.80 5.25
C TYR A 76 4.10 -14.48 6.60
N VAL A 77 3.15 -14.41 7.54
CA VAL A 77 3.28 -15.03 8.87
C VAL A 77 3.35 -16.56 8.78
N ARG A 78 2.62 -17.20 7.86
CA ARG A 78 2.77 -18.66 7.62
C ARG A 78 4.19 -19.07 7.26
N LYS A 79 4.92 -18.22 6.54
CA LYS A 79 6.30 -18.50 6.11
C LYS A 79 7.32 -18.20 7.21
N ASN A 80 7.05 -17.20 8.06
CA ASN A 80 8.03 -16.64 9.00
C ASN A 80 7.67 -16.85 10.49
N GLY A 81 6.50 -17.43 10.78
CA GLY A 81 5.97 -17.61 12.11
C GLY A 81 5.76 -16.30 12.87
N LYS A 82 5.77 -16.40 14.20
CA LYS A 82 5.58 -15.28 15.13
C LYS A 82 6.54 -14.11 14.89
N ASN A 83 7.80 -14.37 14.56
CA ASN A 83 8.76 -13.30 14.29
C ASN A 83 8.31 -12.42 13.12
N GLY A 84 7.74 -13.01 12.07
CA GLY A 84 7.20 -12.24 10.95
C GLY A 84 6.02 -11.34 11.34
N TRP A 85 5.23 -11.74 12.34
CA TRP A 85 4.16 -10.90 12.87
C TRP A 85 4.68 -9.71 13.69
N GLU A 86 5.69 -9.93 14.53
CA GLU A 86 6.31 -8.85 15.31
C GLU A 86 6.98 -7.80 14.40
N GLU A 87 7.59 -8.22 13.28
CA GLU A 87 8.12 -7.30 12.27
C GLU A 87 7.03 -6.43 11.63
N ILE A 88 5.89 -7.03 11.25
CA ILE A 88 4.74 -6.31 10.69
C ILE A 88 4.17 -5.32 11.70
N LYS A 89 4.02 -5.72 12.96
CA LYS A 89 3.55 -4.82 14.03
C LYS A 89 4.45 -3.61 14.18
N LYS A 90 5.76 -3.83 14.23
CA LYS A 90 6.73 -2.73 14.31
C LYS A 90 6.62 -1.78 13.11
N ASP A 91 6.59 -2.31 11.88
CA ASP A 91 6.46 -1.49 10.68
C ASP A 91 5.12 -0.71 10.66
N TRP A 92 4.04 -1.30 11.20
CA TRP A 92 2.74 -0.65 11.33
C TRP A 92 2.75 0.49 12.35
N GLU A 93 3.25 0.22 13.55
CA GLU A 93 3.41 1.21 14.63
C GLU A 93 4.27 2.37 14.15
N GLU A 94 5.40 2.10 13.50
CA GLU A 94 6.24 3.17 12.92
C GLU A 94 5.49 4.01 11.87
N LEU A 95 4.65 3.40 11.05
CA LEU A 95 3.83 4.13 10.07
C LEU A 95 2.79 5.03 10.74
N VAL A 96 2.13 4.53 11.79
CA VAL A 96 1.11 5.28 12.55
C VAL A 96 1.75 6.40 13.37
N ASP A 97 2.86 6.12 14.06
CA ASP A 97 3.48 7.02 15.04
C ASP A 97 4.36 8.09 14.39
N ARG A 98 5.15 7.74 13.36
CA ARG A 98 6.18 8.63 12.82
C ARG A 98 5.67 9.56 11.73
N CYS A 99 4.46 9.33 11.24
CA CYS A 99 4.01 9.91 9.98
C CYS A 99 2.71 10.70 10.18
N ALA A 100 2.77 11.80 10.94
CA ALA A 100 1.61 12.69 11.12
C ALA A 100 1.01 13.22 9.80
N THR A 101 1.82 13.23 8.72
CA THR A 101 1.39 13.60 7.37
C THR A 101 0.73 12.45 6.60
N VAL A 102 0.62 11.26 7.19
CA VAL A 102 -0.03 10.09 6.61
C VAL A 102 -1.43 9.93 7.20
N SER A 103 -2.43 10.14 6.37
CA SER A 103 -3.81 9.78 6.65
C SER A 103 -4.05 8.33 6.23
N LEU A 104 -4.30 7.44 7.19
CA LEU A 104 -4.57 6.03 6.96
C LEU A 104 -6.06 5.72 7.12
N ARG A 105 -6.65 5.10 6.11
CA ARG A 105 -8.02 4.57 6.15
C ARG A 105 -8.09 3.15 5.64
N TYR A 106 -9.07 2.40 6.14
CA TYR A 106 -9.36 1.05 5.66
C TYR A 106 -10.80 0.89 5.21
N ILE A 107 -11.01 -0.07 4.31
CA ILE A 107 -12.31 -0.51 3.79
C ILE A 107 -12.42 -2.04 3.92
N GLU A 108 -13.63 -2.55 4.14
CA GLU A 108 -13.87 -4.00 4.29
C GLU A 108 -14.05 -4.75 2.95
N HIS A 109 -13.76 -4.08 1.84
CA HIS A 109 -13.93 -4.56 0.47
C HIS A 109 -12.68 -4.24 -0.37
N ASP A 110 -12.53 -4.85 -1.55
CA ASP A 110 -11.43 -4.57 -2.50
C ASP A 110 -11.92 -3.62 -3.60
N ASP A 111 -12.32 -2.41 -3.21
CA ASP A 111 -12.89 -1.42 -4.14
C ASP A 111 -11.85 -0.83 -5.09
N PHE A 112 -10.57 -0.90 -4.72
CA PHE A 112 -9.49 -0.28 -5.47
C PHE A 112 -8.58 -1.26 -6.20
N ILE A 113 -8.44 -0.98 -7.49
CA ILE A 113 -7.29 -1.37 -8.29
C ILE A 113 -6.03 -0.71 -7.68
N SER A 114 -4.87 -1.36 -7.76
CA SER A 114 -3.66 -0.80 -7.15
C SER A 114 -3.30 0.50 -7.86
N CYS A 115 -3.38 1.63 -7.17
CA CYS A 115 -3.24 2.94 -7.78
C CYS A 115 -2.34 3.86 -6.95
N ILE A 116 -1.68 4.78 -7.64
CA ILE A 116 -0.89 5.87 -7.08
C ILE A 116 -1.29 7.14 -7.83
N ILE A 117 -1.67 8.19 -7.11
CA ILE A 117 -2.00 9.51 -7.66
C ILE A 117 -1.09 10.54 -6.99
N GLY A 118 -0.32 11.27 -7.79
CA GLY A 118 0.45 12.43 -7.37
C GLY A 118 -0.11 13.72 -7.97
N ASP A 119 0.60 14.84 -7.78
CA ASP A 119 0.19 16.17 -8.22
C ASP A 119 -0.05 16.24 -9.74
N HIS A 120 0.82 15.57 -10.50
CA HIS A 120 0.78 15.58 -11.96
C HIS A 120 0.52 14.19 -12.56
N HIS A 121 0.75 13.13 -11.79
CA HIS A 121 0.83 11.78 -12.33
C HIS A 121 -0.23 10.86 -11.76
N THR A 122 -0.71 9.93 -12.56
CA THR A 122 -1.55 8.81 -12.09
C THR A 122 -1.02 7.51 -12.66
N LEU A 123 -0.78 6.55 -11.77
CA LEU A 123 -0.30 5.22 -12.08
C LEU A 123 -1.31 4.19 -11.58
N ILE A 124 -1.75 3.31 -12.46
CA ILE A 124 -2.77 2.30 -12.16
C ILE A 124 -2.24 0.93 -12.58
N GLY A 125 -2.39 -0.04 -11.69
CA GLY A 125 -2.04 -1.44 -11.91
C GLY A 125 -3.22 -2.35 -11.60
N TRP A 126 -3.74 -3.05 -12.62
CA TRP A 126 -4.84 -4.00 -12.47
C TRP A 126 -4.40 -5.43 -12.72
N LYS A 127 -5.04 -6.38 -12.04
CA LYS A 127 -4.92 -7.79 -12.40
C LYS A 127 -5.72 -8.01 -13.69
N GLY A 128 -5.07 -8.50 -14.73
CA GLY A 128 -5.73 -8.99 -15.93
C GLY A 128 -6.74 -10.08 -15.58
N GLY A 129 -7.85 -10.15 -16.32
CA GLY A 129 -8.86 -11.19 -16.13
C GLY A 129 -8.33 -12.61 -16.38
N LYS A 130 -9.04 -13.61 -15.84
CA LYS A 130 -8.82 -15.09 -15.83
C LYS A 130 -7.41 -15.62 -15.48
N ASP A 131 -6.34 -14.97 -15.91
CA ASP A 131 -4.97 -15.28 -15.54
C ASP A 131 -4.50 -14.24 -14.51
N LYS A 132 -4.55 -14.60 -13.22
CA LYS A 132 -4.09 -13.77 -12.07
C LYS A 132 -2.60 -13.38 -12.13
N ARG A 133 -1.92 -13.62 -13.25
CA ARG A 133 -0.48 -13.48 -13.48
C ARG A 133 -0.10 -12.25 -14.32
N ILE A 134 -1.03 -11.63 -15.04
CA ILE A 134 -0.72 -10.46 -15.87
C ILE A 134 -1.17 -9.20 -15.13
N ILE A 135 -0.23 -8.33 -14.76
CA ILE A 135 -0.53 -7.00 -14.24
C ILE A 135 -0.46 -6.01 -15.42
N GLY A 136 -1.59 -5.44 -15.80
CA GLY A 136 -1.64 -4.32 -16.74
C GLY A 136 -1.31 -3.02 -16.02
N ILE A 137 -0.46 -2.18 -16.61
CA ILE A 137 -0.01 -0.91 -16.02
C ILE A 137 -0.35 0.23 -16.96
N THR A 138 -0.90 1.32 -16.43
CA THR A 138 -1.08 2.58 -17.16
C THR A 138 -0.48 3.72 -16.35
N TYR A 139 0.42 4.48 -16.99
CA TYR A 139 1.04 5.67 -16.45
C TYR A 139 0.59 6.89 -17.25
N MET A 140 0.01 7.88 -16.56
CA MET A 140 -0.54 9.09 -17.16
C MET A 140 0.10 10.32 -16.51
N THR A 141 0.52 11.27 -17.35
CA THR A 141 1.20 12.51 -16.92
C THR A 141 0.25 13.67 -16.62
N ASN A 142 -1.07 13.41 -16.63
CA ASN A 142 -2.10 14.30 -16.12
C ASN A 142 -3.21 13.45 -15.48
N GLY A 143 -3.47 13.67 -14.19
CA GLY A 143 -4.43 12.88 -13.43
C GLY A 143 -5.85 13.05 -13.95
N MET A 144 -6.44 11.96 -14.46
CA MET A 144 -7.85 11.96 -14.82
C MET A 144 -8.67 12.25 -13.56
N SER A 145 -9.43 13.35 -13.61
CA SER A 145 -10.34 13.76 -12.53
C SER A 145 -11.23 12.61 -12.06
N PHE A 146 -11.60 11.70 -12.96
CA PHE A 146 -12.32 10.47 -12.64
C PHE A 146 -11.69 9.62 -11.51
N TYR A 147 -10.41 9.23 -11.64
CA TYR A 147 -9.77 8.36 -10.63
C TYR A 147 -9.53 9.09 -9.32
N LYS A 148 -9.25 10.39 -9.40
CA LYS A 148 -9.13 11.24 -8.22
C LYS A 148 -10.44 11.28 -7.44
N ASN A 149 -11.55 11.54 -8.13
CA ASN A 149 -12.89 11.61 -7.54
C ASN A 149 -13.32 10.26 -6.95
N LEU A 150 -13.06 9.16 -7.68
CA LEU A 150 -13.34 7.82 -7.18
C LEU A 150 -12.53 7.50 -5.91
N PHE A 151 -11.25 7.90 -5.85
CA PHE A 151 -10.43 7.76 -4.65
C PHE A 151 -10.98 8.56 -3.49
N ASP A 152 -11.31 9.83 -3.71
CA ASP A 152 -11.88 10.69 -2.67
C ASP A 152 -13.20 10.13 -2.11
N GLU A 153 -14.08 9.63 -2.97
CA GLU A 153 -15.37 9.06 -2.59
C GLU A 153 -15.21 7.84 -1.67
N ILE A 154 -14.40 6.87 -2.07
CA ILE A 154 -14.18 5.65 -1.27
C ILE A 154 -13.31 5.95 -0.04
N PHE A 155 -12.33 6.84 -0.14
CA PHE A 155 -11.54 7.25 1.03
C PHE A 155 -12.45 7.89 2.09
N ALA A 156 -13.41 8.72 1.67
CA ALA A 156 -14.37 9.34 2.59
C ALA A 156 -15.25 8.33 3.35
N THR A 157 -15.57 7.18 2.73
CA THR A 157 -16.33 6.10 3.37
C THR A 157 -15.46 5.14 4.17
N GLY A 158 -14.13 5.17 4.00
CA GLY A 158 -13.18 4.37 4.76
C GLY A 158 -13.17 4.71 6.25
N SER A 159 -12.99 3.68 7.08
CA SER A 159 -12.88 3.80 8.53
C SER A 159 -11.50 4.30 8.95
N ASN A 160 -11.49 5.19 9.95
CA ASN A 160 -10.27 5.68 10.59
C ASN A 160 -9.75 4.73 11.69
N ALA A 161 -10.47 3.65 12.00
CA ALA A 161 -10.14 2.70 13.08
C ALA A 161 -9.04 1.69 12.67
N HIS A 162 -7.98 2.17 12.03
CA HIS A 162 -6.89 1.34 11.50
C HIS A 162 -6.16 0.51 12.59
N LEU A 163 -6.18 0.96 13.86
CA LEU A 163 -5.71 0.19 15.00
C LEU A 163 -6.60 -1.02 15.31
N GLU A 164 -7.93 -0.88 15.19
CA GLU A 164 -8.86 -2.00 15.37
C GLU A 164 -8.70 -3.02 14.22
N ALA A 165 -8.44 -2.54 13.00
CA ALA A 165 -8.16 -3.39 11.86
C ALA A 165 -6.95 -4.31 12.10
N ILE A 166 -5.83 -3.79 12.62
CA ILE A 166 -4.65 -4.64 12.90
C ILE A 166 -4.88 -5.60 14.07
N GLN A 167 -5.65 -5.20 15.09
CA GLN A 167 -6.04 -6.09 16.19
C GLN A 167 -6.92 -7.25 15.71
N SER A 168 -7.89 -6.98 14.82
CA SER A 168 -8.73 -8.01 14.21
C SER A 168 -7.89 -9.06 13.46
N ILE A 169 -6.86 -8.61 12.71
CA ILE A 169 -5.93 -9.52 12.03
C ILE A 169 -5.15 -10.36 13.04
N GLU A 170 -4.68 -9.76 14.14
CA GLU A 170 -3.97 -10.49 15.20
C GLU A 170 -4.82 -11.61 15.81
N GLU A 171 -6.07 -11.32 16.16
CA GLU A 171 -6.99 -12.31 16.70
C GLU A 171 -7.19 -13.48 15.74
N LYS A 172 -7.25 -13.20 14.44
CA LYS A 172 -7.36 -14.22 13.41
C LYS A 172 -6.12 -15.09 13.34
N LEU A 173 -4.92 -14.50 13.38
CA LEU A 173 -3.66 -15.25 13.42
C LEU A 173 -3.58 -16.18 14.64
N LYS A 174 -4.02 -15.71 15.81
CA LYS A 174 -4.11 -16.53 17.05
C LYS A 174 -5.09 -17.69 16.88
N LYS A 175 -6.29 -17.44 16.36
CA LYS A 175 -7.30 -18.50 16.08
C LYS A 175 -6.77 -19.55 15.08
N MET A 176 -5.86 -19.15 14.20
CA MET A 176 -5.20 -20.03 13.23
C MET A 176 -3.96 -20.74 13.78
N ASN A 177 -3.57 -20.51 15.05
CA ASN A 177 -2.33 -21.00 15.66
C ASN A 177 -1.06 -20.62 14.87
N LEU A 178 -1.05 -19.44 14.25
CA LEU A 178 0.11 -18.94 13.52
C LEU A 178 1.05 -18.11 14.40
N ILE A 179 0.55 -17.59 15.52
CA ILE A 179 1.28 -16.77 16.51
C ILE A 179 0.85 -17.10 17.94
#